data_AF-A0A1L5L3L8-F1
#
_entry.id   AF-A0A1L5L3L8-F1
#
_cell.length_a   1.000
_cell.length_b   1.000
_cell.length_c   1.000
_cell.angle_alpha   90.00
_cell.angle_beta   90.00
_cell.angle_gamma   90.00
#
_symmetry.space_group_name_H-M   'P 1'
#
loop_
_entity.id
_entity.type
_entity.pdbx_description
1 polymer ?
#
loop_
_entity_poly.entity_id
_entity_poly.type
_entity_poly.pdbx_seq_one_letter_code
_entity_poly.pdbx_strand_id
1 'polypeptide(L)' 'MLLVAHAHVLRILTSQWLDVDPHFARLLRLDTAHYCVLSQYKGDNVIEHWNC' A
#
# COMPACT_ATOMS: atom_id res chain seq x y z
N MET A 1 -13.21 -1.82 1.71
CA MET A 1 -13.11 -0.36 1.95
C MET A 1 -12.19 0.21 0.89
N LEU A 2 -12.61 1.20 0.11
CA LEU A 2 -11.78 1.86 -0.90
C LEU A 2 -11.15 3.12 -0.28
N LEU A 3 -9.83 3.23 -0.27
CA LEU A 3 -9.11 4.40 0.24
C LEU A 3 -8.41 5.10 -0.92
N VAL A 4 -8.83 6.34 -1.22
CA VAL A 4 -8.21 7.16 -2.26
C VAL A 4 -7.39 8.25 -1.58
N ALA A 5 -6.06 8.17 -1.72
CA ALA A 5 -5.13 9.15 -1.19
C ALA A 5 -3.99 9.38 -2.18
N HIS A 6 -3.18 10.42 -1.94
CA HIS A 6 -1.96 10.64 -2.72
C HIS A 6 -1.00 9.45 -2.61
N ALA A 7 -0.29 9.14 -3.69
CA ALA A 7 0.69 8.06 -3.78
C ALA A 7 1.67 8.03 -2.58
N HIS A 8 2.11 9.21 -2.13
CA HIS A 8 3.03 9.33 -0.99
C HIS A 8 2.41 8.87 0.33
N VAL A 9 1.17 9.26 0.60
CA VAL A 9 0.43 8.88 1.80
C VAL A 9 0.09 7.39 1.75
N LEU A 10 -0.34 6.90 0.59
CA LEU A 10 -0.73 5.51 0.41
C LEU A 10 0.45 4.57 0.71
N ARG A 11 1.66 4.90 0.24
CA ARG A 11 2.87 4.11 0.53
C ARG A 11 3.17 4.00 2.02
N ILE A 12 3.11 5.12 2.75
CA ILE A 12 3.36 5.12 4.21
C ILE A 12 2.28 4.30 4.90
N LEU A 13 1.02 4.50 4.52
CA LEU A 13 -0.11 3.78 5.10
C LEU A 13 -0.01 2.28 4.81
N THR A 14 0.41 1.88 3.61
CA THR A 14 0.73 0.49 3.25
C THR A 14 1.85 -0.06 4.11
N SER A 15 2.94 0.66 4.35
CA SER A 15 4.02 0.17 5.22
C SER A 15 3.58 -0.03 6.67
N GLN A 16 2.83 0.93 7.22
CA GLN A 16 2.24 0.81 8.56
C GLN A 16 1.22 -0.33 8.62
N TRP A 17 0.47 -0.53 7.53
CA TRP A 17 -0.51 -1.59 7.46
C TRP A 17 0.15 -2.96 7.32
N LEU A 18 1.28 -3.10 6.62
CA LEU A 18 2.06 -4.33 6.57
C LEU A 18 2.92 -4.57 7.83
N ASP A 19 2.87 -3.67 8.82
CA ASP A 19 3.77 -3.70 9.99
C ASP A 19 5.27 -3.72 9.60
N VAL A 20 5.60 -3.11 8.46
CA VAL A 20 6.97 -3.02 7.93
C VAL A 20 7.52 -1.62 8.09
N ASP A 21 8.86 -1.54 8.11
CA ASP A 21 9.58 -0.29 8.23
C ASP A 21 9.15 0.70 7.12
N PRO A 22 8.87 1.98 7.45
CA PRO A 22 8.46 2.99 6.48
C PRO A 22 9.50 3.25 5.37
N HIS A 23 10.75 2.82 5.55
CA HIS A 23 11.74 2.82 4.48
C HIS A 23 11.39 1.83 3.37
N PHE A 24 10.65 0.76 3.66
CA PHE A 24 10.08 -0.15 2.65
C PHE A 24 9.03 0.56 1.79
N ALA A 25 8.29 1.52 2.35
CA ALA A 25 7.41 2.40 1.58
C ALA A 25 8.18 3.11 0.45
N ARG A 26 9.47 3.40 0.64
CA ARG A 26 10.31 4.03 -0.39
C ARG A 26 10.59 3.13 -1.60
N LEU A 27 10.52 1.82 -1.44
CA LEU A 27 10.66 0.84 -2.53
C LEU A 27 9.36 0.65 -3.32
N LEU A 28 8.23 0.87 -2.65
CA LEU A 28 6.90 0.81 -3.22
C LEU A 28 6.65 2.03 -4.13
N ARG A 29 6.72 1.88 -5.46
CA ARG A 29 6.41 2.95 -6.42
C ARG A 29 4.93 2.90 -6.84
N LEU A 30 4.16 3.94 -6.51
CA LEU A 30 2.84 4.21 -7.09
C LEU A 30 2.99 5.28 -8.17
N ASP A 31 2.51 5.01 -9.38
CA ASP A 31 2.38 6.03 -10.41
C ASP A 31 1.10 6.86 -10.23
N THR A 32 1.08 8.05 -10.82
CA THR A 32 -0.07 8.96 -10.76
C THR A 32 -1.26 8.34 -11.49
N ALA A 33 -2.43 8.30 -10.83
CA ALA A 33 -3.66 7.66 -11.30
C ALA A 33 -3.73 6.11 -11.22
N HIS A 34 -2.74 5.45 -10.60
CA HIS A 34 -2.83 4.02 -10.31
C HIS A 34 -3.39 3.76 -8.91
N TYR A 35 -4.17 2.69 -8.77
CA TYR A 35 -4.72 2.26 -7.48
C TYR A 35 -3.96 1.06 -6.92
N CYS A 36 -4.02 0.89 -5.61
CA CYS A 36 -3.45 -0.27 -4.91
C CYS A 36 -4.52 -0.86 -4.00
N VAL A 37 -4.62 -2.18 -3.98
CA VAL A 37 -5.58 -2.92 -3.16
C VAL A 37 -4.80 -3.62 -2.06
N LEU A 38 -5.16 -3.32 -0.82
CA LEU A 38 -4.65 -3.97 0.38
C LEU A 38 -5.71 -4.96 0.87
N SER A 39 -5.30 -6.19 1.18
CA SER A 39 -6.21 -7.29 1.52
C SER A 39 -5.58 -8.16 2.60
N GLN A 40 -6.34 -8.55 3.62
CA GLN A 40 -5.80 -9.40 4.69
C GLN A 40 -5.96 -10.87 4.33
N TYR A 41 -4.86 -11.61 4.37
CA TYR A 41 -4.84 -13.05 4.10
C TYR A 41 -4.46 -13.81 5.38
N LYS A 42 -5.40 -14.58 5.93
CA LYS A 42 -5.19 -15.40 7.15
C LYS A 42 -4.69 -14.61 8.38
N GLY A 43 -4.95 -13.32 8.44
CA GLY A 43 -4.48 -12.43 9.51
C GLY A 43 -3.18 -11.71 9.19
N ASP A 44 -2.52 -12.04 8.08
CA ASP A 44 -1.38 -11.29 7.55
C ASP A 44 -1.85 -10.22 6.56
N ASN A 45 -1.21 -9.05 6.65
CA ASN A 45 -1.53 -7.90 5.84
C ASN A 45 -0.80 -8.04 4.49
N VAL A 46 -1.54 -8.25 3.40
CA VAL A 46 -0.96 -8.45 2.06
C VAL A 46 -1.45 -7.42 1.03
N ILE A 47 -0.62 -7.21 0.00
CA ILE A 47 -0.96 -6.35 -1.14
C ILE A 47 -1.59 -7.24 -2.21
N GLU A 48 -2.86 -7.03 -2.51
CA GLU A 48 -3.61 -7.81 -3.51
C GLU A 48 -3.43 -7.25 -4.93
N HIS A 49 -3.31 -5.92 -5.04
CA HIS A 49 -3.08 -5.25 -6.31
C HIS A 49 -2.14 -4.07 -6.11
N TRP A 50 -1.15 -3.95 -7.00
CA TRP A 50 -0.18 -2.87 -6.96
C TRP A 50 0.00 -2.29 -8.35
N ASN A 51 -0.30 -1.00 -8.50
CA ASN A 51 -0.06 -0.25 -9.72
C ASN A 51 -0.84 -0.76 -10.96
N CYS A 52 -2.15 -0.95 -10.83
CA CYS A 52 -3.05 -1.13 -11.98
C CYS A 52 -3.74 0.17 -12.40
#